data_AF-A0A8J4W7H5-F1
#
_entry.id   AF-A0A8J4W7H5-F1
#
_cell.length_a   1.000
_cell.length_b   1.000
_cell.length_c   1.000
_cell.angle_alpha   90.00
_cell.angle_beta   90.00
_cell.angle_gamma   90.00
#
_symmetry.space_group_name_H-M   'P 1'
#
loop_
_entity.id
_entity.type
_entity.pdbx_description
1 polymer ?
#
loop_
_entity_poly.entity_id
_entity_poly.type
_entity_poly.pdbx_seq_one_letter_code
_entity_poly.pdbx_strand_id
1 'polypeptide(L)'
;MNQVEIRTVSPVGSPTSPNALASPWTKDCTYIIEATRKAHACCKSCSATIEAGRLRVGVVYQHRNGFICINWHHVECYSAVKEIPLSRLEGFSDLDSMQQKRHIYCYLLRQQTGNRPSSQAQHFRAVSNRTNEAIIRAKQSMPAGVKDLP
;
A
#
# COMPACT_ATOMS: atom_id res chain seq x y z
N MET A 1 39.11 16.93 48.87
CA MET A 1 38.17 15.92 48.32
C MET A 1 37.01 16.69 47.71
N ASN A 2 37.02 16.77 46.39
CA ASN A 2 36.12 17.52 45.53
C ASN A 2 34.80 16.77 45.34
N GLN A 3 33.70 17.39 45.78
CA GLN A 3 32.34 16.89 45.55
C GLN A 3 31.86 17.41 44.20
N VAL A 4 31.63 16.52 43.24
CA VAL A 4 31.09 16.85 41.91
C VAL A 4 29.58 16.64 41.97
N GLU A 5 28.83 17.73 41.82
CA GLU A 5 27.37 17.74 41.82
C GLU A 5 26.85 17.49 40.40
N ILE A 6 26.22 16.33 40.18
CA ILE A 6 25.71 15.93 38.86
C ILE A 6 24.29 16.48 38.71
N ARG A 7 24.15 17.50 37.86
CA ARG A 7 22.85 18.05 37.44
C ARG A 7 22.09 17.03 36.61
N THR A 8 20.92 16.65 37.08
CA THR A 8 19.92 15.85 36.37
C THR A 8 19.37 16.64 35.18
N VAL A 9 19.58 16.13 33.97
CA VAL A 9 18.87 16.59 32.77
C VAL A 9 17.81 15.56 32.40
N SER A 10 16.55 15.95 32.56
CA SER A 10 15.41 15.23 31.98
C SER A 10 15.25 15.64 30.52
N PRO A 11 14.87 14.73 29.61
CA PRO A 11 14.07 15.11 28.46
C PRO A 11 12.64 14.61 28.63
N VAL A 12 11.74 15.58 28.60
CA VAL A 12 10.31 15.44 28.38
C VAL A 12 10.06 14.67 27.09
N GLY A 13 9.18 13.68 27.17
CA GLY A 13 8.69 12.91 26.05
C GLY A 13 7.64 11.89 26.51
N SER A 14 6.57 12.36 27.14
CA SER A 14 5.46 11.52 27.58
C SER A 14 4.64 11.06 26.37
N PRO A 15 4.42 9.75 26.16
CA PRO A 15 3.25 9.28 25.44
C PRO A 15 2.11 9.17 26.44
N THR A 16 1.17 10.10 26.36
CA THR A 16 -0.18 9.99 26.90
C THR A 16 -0.86 8.73 26.37
N SER A 17 -0.81 7.62 27.12
CA SER A 17 -1.90 6.64 27.23
C SER A 17 -1.57 5.58 28.27
N PRO A 18 -2.34 5.44 29.36
CA PRO A 18 -2.15 4.40 30.37
C PRO A 18 -2.24 2.95 29.85
N ASN A 19 -2.65 2.74 28.59
CA ASN A 19 -3.03 1.42 28.07
C ASN A 19 -1.94 0.71 27.24
N ALA A 20 -0.81 1.37 26.94
CA ALA A 20 0.27 0.75 26.15
C ALA A 20 1.09 -0.30 26.93
N LEU A 21 0.98 -0.32 28.26
CA LEU A 21 1.67 -1.28 29.14
C LEU A 21 1.06 -2.69 29.15
N ALA A 22 -0.08 -2.92 28.49
CA ALA A 22 -0.81 -4.19 28.58
C ALA A 22 -0.39 -5.24 27.53
N SER A 23 0.09 -4.84 26.35
CA SER A 23 0.52 -5.79 25.31
C SER A 23 1.98 -6.17 25.50
N PRO A 24 2.31 -7.47 25.62
CA PRO A 24 3.71 -7.89 25.67
C PRO A 24 4.36 -7.88 24.27
N TRP A 25 3.60 -7.53 23.22
CA TRP A 25 4.04 -7.39 21.84
C TRP A 25 4.14 -5.93 21.43
N THR A 26 5.30 -5.54 20.91
CA THR A 26 5.59 -4.23 20.33
C THR A 26 5.83 -4.36 18.85
N LYS A 27 5.29 -3.43 18.06
CA LYS A 27 5.54 -3.39 16.61
C LYS A 27 6.97 -2.88 16.37
N ASP A 28 7.79 -3.67 15.69
CA ASP A 28 9.22 -3.43 15.47
C ASP A 28 9.50 -2.41 14.33
N CYS A 29 8.46 -1.88 13.70
CA CYS A 29 8.54 -1.01 12.50
C CYS A 29 9.30 -1.60 11.29
N THR A 30 9.79 -2.83 11.40
CA THR A 30 10.32 -3.66 10.32
C THR A 30 9.16 -4.29 9.53
N TYR A 31 9.27 -4.23 8.21
CA TYR A 31 8.30 -4.83 7.29
C TYR A 31 9.01 -5.74 6.30
N ILE A 32 8.40 -6.88 6.01
CA ILE A 32 8.92 -7.87 5.08
C ILE A 32 7.98 -7.92 3.88
N ILE A 33 8.52 -7.97 2.66
CA ILE A 33 7.75 -8.23 1.46
C ILE A 33 8.28 -9.44 0.72
N GLU A 34 7.37 -10.33 0.33
CA GLU A 34 7.75 -11.52 -0.42
C GLU A 34 6.59 -12.06 -1.26
N ALA A 35 6.93 -12.80 -2.32
CA ALA A 35 5.99 -13.69 -2.98
C ALA A 35 5.82 -14.97 -2.16
N THR A 36 4.58 -15.33 -1.88
CA THR A 36 4.25 -16.48 -1.02
C THR A 36 4.74 -17.78 -1.65
N ARG A 37 5.70 -18.46 -1.00
CA ARG A 37 6.25 -19.73 -1.53
C ARG A 37 5.27 -20.89 -1.40
N LYS A 38 4.49 -20.92 -0.31
CA LYS A 38 3.46 -21.93 -0.03
C LYS A 38 2.27 -21.30 0.70
N ALA A 39 1.06 -21.71 0.37
CA ALA A 39 -0.18 -21.16 0.91
C ALA A 39 -0.50 -21.73 2.31
N HIS A 40 0.14 -21.20 3.35
CA HIS A 40 -0.09 -21.64 4.74
C HIS A 40 -0.54 -20.52 5.68
N ALA A 41 -0.35 -19.26 5.31
CA ALA A 41 -0.70 -18.13 6.18
C ALA A 41 -2.03 -17.51 5.76
N CYS A 42 -2.88 -17.20 6.73
CA CYS A 42 -4.07 -16.39 6.51
C CYS A 42 -3.75 -14.91 6.71
N CYS A 43 -4.33 -14.06 5.86
CA CYS A 43 -4.24 -12.62 5.99
C CYS A 43 -4.89 -12.15 7.29
N LYS A 44 -4.17 -11.40 8.11
CA LYS A 44 -4.68 -10.89 9.39
C LYS A 44 -5.76 -9.79 9.26
N SER A 45 -5.97 -9.22 8.07
CA SER A 45 -7.04 -8.23 7.85
C SER A 45 -8.35 -8.83 7.35
N CYS A 46 -8.28 -9.84 6.47
CA CYS A 46 -9.49 -10.41 5.83
C CYS A 46 -9.70 -11.90 6.13
N SER A 47 -8.82 -12.52 6.92
CA SER A 47 -8.85 -13.93 7.32
C SER A 47 -8.74 -14.96 6.19
N ALA A 48 -8.72 -14.53 4.93
CA ALA A 48 -8.53 -15.42 3.78
C ALA A 48 -7.07 -15.92 3.68
N THR A 49 -6.90 -17.14 3.19
CA THR A 49 -5.60 -17.73 2.89
C THR A 49 -4.85 -16.91 1.85
N ILE A 50 -3.56 -16.67 2.08
CA ILE A 50 -2.67 -16.03 1.10
C ILE A 50 -2.12 -17.13 0.19
N GLU A 51 -2.52 -17.10 -1.08
CA GLU A 51 -2.19 -18.09 -2.09
C GLU A 51 -0.70 -18.08 -2.47
N ALA A 52 -0.18 -19.23 -2.91
CA ALA A 52 1.18 -19.34 -3.44
C ALA A 52 1.37 -18.46 -4.69
N GLY A 53 2.54 -17.86 -4.83
CA GLY A 53 2.85 -16.88 -5.87
C GLY A 53 2.29 -15.47 -5.62
N ARG A 54 1.41 -15.28 -4.63
CA ARG A 54 0.84 -13.97 -4.32
C ARG A 54 1.77 -13.16 -3.42
N LEU A 55 1.92 -11.87 -3.73
CA LEU A 55 2.71 -10.92 -2.93
C LEU A 55 2.01 -10.64 -1.60
N ARG A 56 2.77 -10.65 -0.50
CA ARG A 56 2.29 -10.36 0.85
C ARG A 56 3.25 -9.45 1.60
N VAL A 57 2.72 -8.73 2.58
CA VAL A 57 3.50 -7.91 3.51
C VAL A 57 3.41 -8.51 4.92
N GLY A 58 4.56 -8.67 5.55
CA GLY A 58 4.71 -9.10 6.93
C GLY A 58 4.98 -7.90 7.83
N VAL A 59 4.20 -7.74 8.89
CA VAL A 59 4.45 -6.75 9.94
C VAL A 59 5.10 -7.46 11.12
N VAL A 60 6.32 -7.04 11.47
CA VAL A 60 7.09 -7.67 12.55
C VAL A 60 6.68 -7.12 13.91
N TYR A 61 6.39 -8.02 14.83
CA TYR A 61 6.14 -7.74 16.24
C TYR A 61 7.15 -8.49 17.08
N GLN A 62 7.74 -7.79 18.04
CA GLN A 62 8.66 -8.35 19.01
C GLN A 62 7.97 -8.47 20.37
N HIS A 63 8.10 -9.64 20.98
CA HIS A 63 7.66 -9.89 22.34
C HIS A 63 8.74 -9.45 23.32
N ARG A 64 8.36 -8.98 24.51
CA ARG A 64 9.29 -8.62 25.59
C ARG A 64 10.23 -9.76 26.04
N ASN A 65 9.87 -11.02 25.77
CA ASN A 65 10.71 -12.20 26.05
C ASN A 65 11.59 -12.63 24.86
N GLY A 66 11.70 -11.82 23.81
CA GLY A 66 12.53 -12.11 22.64
C GLY A 66 11.87 -12.92 21.52
N PHE A 67 10.60 -13.32 21.65
CA PHE A 67 9.88 -13.96 20.56
C PHE A 67 9.54 -12.98 19.44
N ILE A 68 9.52 -13.46 18.20
CA ILE A 68 9.13 -12.68 17.03
C ILE A 68 7.85 -13.27 16.44
N CYS A 69 6.88 -12.41 16.14
CA CYS A 69 5.68 -12.76 15.42
C CYS A 69 5.61 -11.92 14.14
N ILE A 70 5.25 -12.55 13.02
CA ILE A 70 5.01 -11.85 11.76
C ILE A 70 3.52 -11.96 11.44
N ASN A 71 2.86 -10.81 11.42
CA ASN A 71 1.49 -10.72 10.94
C ASN A 71 1.51 -10.55 9.42
N TRP A 72 1.08 -11.59 8.72
CA TRP A 72 0.99 -11.59 7.26
C TRP A 72 -0.32 -10.95 6.79
N HIS A 73 -0.21 -10.10 5.78
CA HIS A 73 -1.33 -9.46 5.12
C HIS A 73 -1.17 -9.55 3.60
N HIS A 74 -2.28 -9.62 2.85
CA HIS A 74 -2.24 -9.25 1.45
C HIS A 74 -1.75 -7.80 1.34
N VAL A 75 -1.00 -7.49 0.29
CA VAL A 75 -0.55 -6.12 0.00
C VAL A 75 -1.75 -5.17 -0.08
N GLU A 76 -2.86 -5.64 -0.65
CA GLU A 76 -4.09 -4.86 -0.78
C GLU A 76 -4.89 -4.75 0.52
N CYS A 77 -4.60 -5.59 1.52
CA CYS A 77 -5.31 -5.61 2.80
C CYS A 77 -4.61 -4.80 3.90
N TYR A 78 -3.37 -4.37 3.68
CA TYR A 78 -2.62 -3.57 4.64
C TYR A 78 -2.63 -2.10 4.23
N SER A 79 -3.53 -1.31 4.82
CA SER A 79 -3.74 0.10 4.45
C SER A 79 -2.50 0.98 4.62
N ALA A 80 -1.65 0.68 5.61
CA ALA A 80 -0.43 1.42 5.90
C ALA A 80 0.75 1.00 5.00
N VAL A 81 0.58 0.08 4.04
CA VAL A 81 1.66 -0.33 3.13
C VAL A 81 2.25 0.87 2.37
N LYS A 82 1.41 1.88 2.11
CA LYS A 82 1.77 3.11 1.40
C LYS A 82 2.61 4.10 2.20
N GLU A 83 2.74 3.89 3.50
CA GLU A 83 3.54 4.73 4.40
C GLU A 83 4.88 4.06 4.75
N ILE A 84 5.11 2.82 4.30
CA ILE A 84 6.35 2.09 4.56
C ILE A 84 7.46 2.65 3.68
N PRO A 85 8.52 3.25 4.24
CA PRO A 85 9.70 3.61 3.48
C PRO A 85 10.36 2.36 2.90
N LEU A 86 10.84 2.40 1.65
CA LEU A 86 11.55 1.26 1.04
C LEU A 86 12.75 0.80 1.88
N SER A 87 13.40 1.70 2.62
CA SER A 87 14.51 1.37 3.52
C SER A 87 14.12 0.48 4.71
N ARG A 88 12.83 0.38 5.04
CA ARG A 88 12.28 -0.49 6.09
C ARG A 88 11.52 -1.69 5.53
N LEU A 89 11.58 -1.90 4.22
CA LEU A 89 10.89 -2.97 3.50
C LEU A 89 11.90 -4.03 3.06
N GLU A 90 12.15 -4.99 3.94
CA GLU A 90 13.05 -6.11 3.70
C GLU A 90 12.48 -7.06 2.64
N GLY A 91 13.35 -7.66 1.83
CA GLY A 91 12.98 -8.58 0.75
C GLY A 91 12.55 -7.91 -0.56
N PHE A 92 12.42 -6.58 -0.59
CA PHE A 92 12.03 -5.88 -1.83
C PHE A 92 13.03 -6.09 -2.97
N SER A 93 14.33 -6.07 -2.66
CA SER A 93 15.40 -6.29 -3.63
C SER A 93 15.44 -7.73 -4.17
N ASP A 94 14.87 -8.69 -3.44
CA ASP A 94 14.83 -10.11 -3.82
C ASP A 94 13.64 -10.44 -4.74
N LEU A 95 12.69 -9.51 -4.88
CA LEU A 95 11.56 -9.65 -5.79
C LEU A 95 12.03 -9.51 -7.25
N ASP A 96 11.41 -10.27 -8.15
CA ASP A 96 11.67 -10.08 -9.58
C ASP A 96 11.14 -8.71 -10.07
N SER A 97 11.63 -8.26 -11.23
CA SER A 97 11.28 -6.94 -11.77
C SER A 97 9.77 -6.74 -12.02
N MET A 98 9.02 -7.81 -12.28
CA MET A 98 7.56 -7.76 -12.45
C MET A 98 6.88 -7.60 -11.10
N GLN A 99 7.32 -8.31 -10.07
CA GLN A 99 6.83 -8.22 -8.70
C GLN A 99 7.13 -6.85 -8.08
N GLN A 100 8.33 -6.30 -8.31
CA GLN A 100 8.69 -4.94 -7.92
C GLN A 100 7.78 -3.90 -8.60
N LYS A 101 7.59 -4.00 -9.93
CA LYS A 101 6.68 -3.13 -10.68
C LYS A 101 5.25 -3.27 -10.19
N ARG A 102 4.78 -4.47 -9.89
CA ARG A 102 3.44 -4.73 -9.35
C ARG A 102 3.27 -4.11 -7.97
N HIS A 103 4.26 -4.23 -7.09
CA HIS A 103 4.25 -3.57 -5.78
C HIS A 103 4.14 -2.05 -5.93
N ILE A 104 5.01 -1.46 -6.75
CA ILE A 104 5.02 -0.01 -7.04
C ILE A 104 3.69 0.42 -7.67
N TYR A 105 3.15 -0.34 -8.61
CA TYR A 105 1.90 -0.02 -9.30
C TYR A 105 0.68 -0.11 -8.37
N CYS A 106 0.58 -1.15 -7.54
CA CYS A 106 -0.46 -1.26 -6.51
C CYS A 106 -0.35 -0.12 -5.47
N TYR A 107 0.88 0.28 -5.11
CA TYR A 107 1.15 1.44 -4.24
C TYR A 107 0.68 2.75 -4.89
N LEU A 108 1.02 2.99 -6.17
CA LEU A 108 0.72 4.23 -6.89
C LEU A 108 -0.76 4.38 -7.26
N LEU A 109 -1.42 3.32 -7.74
CA LEU A 109 -2.81 3.38 -8.17
C LEU A 109 -3.80 3.69 -7.04
N ARG A 110 -3.48 3.29 -5.80
CA ARG A 110 -4.40 3.47 -4.66
C ARG A 110 -4.39 4.89 -4.09
N GLN A 111 -3.43 5.74 -4.47
CA GLN A 111 -3.48 7.17 -4.17
C GLN A 111 -4.59 7.88 -4.97
N GLN A 112 -4.98 7.34 -6.13
CA GLN A 112 -6.04 7.93 -6.97
C GLN A 112 -7.45 7.53 -6.52
N THR A 113 -7.63 6.39 -5.85
CA THR A 113 -8.95 5.92 -5.39
C THR A 113 -9.39 6.46 -4.03
N GLY A 114 -8.48 7.13 -3.30
CA GLY A 114 -8.82 7.94 -2.12
C GLY A 114 -9.49 9.28 -2.47
N ASN A 115 -9.44 9.69 -3.73
CA ASN A 115 -10.18 10.84 -4.24
C ASN A 115 -11.43 10.32 -4.94
N ARG A 116 -12.42 9.85 -4.17
CA ARG A 116 -13.74 9.48 -4.70
C ARG A 116 -14.37 10.77 -5.22
N PRO A 117 -14.48 11.01 -6.53
CA PRO A 117 -15.11 12.24 -6.95
C PRO A 117 -16.60 12.08 -6.64
N SER A 118 -17.19 13.12 -6.04
CA SER A 118 -18.61 13.17 -5.67
C SER A 118 -19.49 12.80 -6.87
N SER A 119 -20.71 12.30 -6.62
CA SER A 119 -21.66 11.80 -7.63
C SER A 119 -21.83 12.73 -8.86
N GLN A 120 -21.58 14.03 -8.70
CA GLN A 120 -21.60 15.02 -9.77
C GLN A 120 -20.52 14.79 -10.86
N ALA A 121 -19.35 14.29 -10.50
CA ALA A 121 -18.26 14.01 -11.45
C ALA A 121 -18.50 12.75 -12.29
N GLN A 122 -19.28 11.79 -11.78
CA GLN A 122 -19.69 10.60 -12.53
C GLN A 122 -20.66 10.97 -13.66
N HIS A 123 -21.56 11.93 -13.42
CA HIS A 123 -22.46 12.45 -14.44
C HIS A 123 -21.68 13.15 -15.56
N PHE A 124 -20.71 14.01 -15.22
CA PHE A 124 -19.89 14.70 -16.22
C PHE A 124 -19.06 13.74 -17.09
N ARG A 125 -18.44 12.71 -16.50
CA ARG A 125 -17.69 11.69 -17.26
C ARG A 125 -18.59 10.89 -18.20
N ALA A 126 -19.79 10.53 -17.76
CA ALA A 126 -20.75 9.82 -18.61
C ALA A 126 -21.23 10.68 -19.79
N VAL A 127 -21.47 11.98 -19.57
CA VAL A 127 -21.85 12.93 -20.62
C VAL A 127 -20.72 13.12 -21.62
N SER A 128 -19.47 13.36 -21.18
CA SER A 128 -18.32 13.52 -22.08
C SER A 128 -18.04 12.27 -22.91
N ASN A 129 -18.18 11.08 -22.32
CA ASN A 129 -17.99 9.83 -23.05
C ASN A 129 -19.07 9.64 -24.13
N ARG A 130 -20.32 10.01 -23.85
CA ARG A 130 -21.41 9.96 -24.85
C ARG A 130 -21.17 10.91 -26.03
N THR A 131 -20.62 12.10 -25.76
CA THR A 131 -20.28 13.07 -26.82
C THR A 131 -19.12 12.58 -27.69
N ASN A 132 -18.10 11.98 -27.08
CA ASN A 132 -16.95 11.43 -27.82
C ASN A 132 -17.37 10.27 -28.74
N GLU A 133 -18.21 9.35 -28.26
CA GLU A 133 -18.77 8.26 -29.08
C GLU A 133 -19.61 8.79 -30.26
N ALA A 134 -20.38 9.85 -30.05
CA ALA A 134 -21.17 10.48 -31.12
C ALA A 134 -20.26 11.11 -32.20
N ILE A 135 -19.18 11.78 -31.79
CA ILE A 135 -18.19 12.35 -32.71
C ILE A 135 -17.45 11.25 -33.50
N ILE A 136 -17.09 10.16 -32.84
CA ILE A 136 -16.42 9.03 -33.49
C ILE A 136 -17.33 8.38 -34.55
N ARG A 137 -18.61 8.16 -34.24
CA ARG A 137 -19.58 7.65 -35.23
C ARG A 137 -19.78 8.61 -36.40
N ALA A 138 -19.89 9.90 -36.15
CA ALA A 138 -20.07 10.91 -37.21
C ALA A 138 -18.87 10.95 -38.17
N LYS A 139 -17.66 10.68 -37.68
CA LYS A 139 -16.45 10.57 -38.51
C LYS A 139 -16.40 9.28 -39.33
N GLN A 140 -16.97 8.19 -38.81
CA GLN A 140 -17.04 6.89 -39.51
C GLN A 140 -18.16 6.81 -40.55
N SER A 141 -19.17 7.69 -40.48
CA SER A 141 -20.28 7.75 -41.44
C SER A 141 -20.03 8.68 -42.63
N MET A 142 -18.86 9.30 -42.74
CA MET A 142 -18.50 10.15 -43.88
C MET A 142 -17.99 9.26 -45.02
N PRO A 143 -18.65 9.21 -46.20
CA PRO A 143 -18.18 8.41 -47.31
C PRO A 143 -16.89 8.99 -47.90
N ALA A 144 -15.90 8.12 -48.13
CA ALA A 144 -14.66 8.49 -48.80
C ALA A 144 -14.91 8.65 -50.31
N GLY A 145 -14.82 9.87 -50.80
CA GLY A 145 -14.53 10.10 -52.22
C GLY A 145 -15.24 11.28 -52.84
N VAL A 146 -14.46 12.30 -53.21
CA VAL A 146 -14.46 12.78 -54.58
C VAL A 146 -13.00 12.84 -55.00
N LYS A 147 -12.57 11.84 -55.78
CA LYS A 147 -11.32 11.88 -56.55
C LYS A 147 -11.56 12.77 -57.77
N ASP A 148 -10.47 13.41 -58.17
CA ASP A 148 -10.29 14.43 -59.19
C ASP A 148 -10.94 14.19 -60.58
N LEU A 149 -10.93 15.30 -61.33
CA LEU A 149 -10.91 15.51 -62.79
C LEU A 149 -12.20 15.97 -63.49
N PRO A 150 -12.08 16.74 -64.59
CA PRO A 150 -10.85 17.10 -65.33
C PRO A 150 -10.34 18.53 -65.16
#